data_AF-A0A4R8XYV5-F1
#
_entry.id   AF-A0A4R8XYV5-F1
#
_cell.length_a   1.000
_cell.length_b   1.000
_cell.length_c   1.000
_cell.angle_alpha   90.00
_cell.angle_beta   90.00
_cell.angle_gamma   90.00
#
_symmetry.space_group_name_H-M   'P 1'
#
loop_
_entity.id
_entity.type
_entity.pdbx_description
1 polymer ?
#
loop_
_entity_poly.entity_id
_entity_poly.type
_entity_poly.pdbx_seq_one_letter_code
_entity_poly.pdbx_strand_id
1 'polypeptide(L)'
;MKQDFEGPRLDRRTVLRLGAALGVFAAAALAGTTPVRASATGLRAVLDDTTEIPLESGPLYSFRCSFLRGPVVEFSRLAEVWASTQYMRILSCEVNYIGPGEHSLTLEESAIVQVAEDAGLVVDDRAAAYLTILATCTRIPLDRLEVRLAELGAPVVTAALALAPEAPQAKQLAEWLARAT
;
A
#
# COMPACT_ATOMS: atom_id res chain seq x y z
N MET A 1 -52.40 -26.21 -5.61
CA MET A 1 -52.61 -24.76 -5.78
C MET A 1 -51.35 -24.19 -6.42
N LYS A 2 -51.46 -23.79 -7.69
CA LYS A 2 -50.45 -22.99 -8.41
C LYS A 2 -50.82 -21.53 -8.20
N GLN A 3 -49.85 -20.69 -7.82
CA GLN A 3 -49.87 -19.27 -8.18
C GLN A 3 -48.42 -18.84 -8.44
N ASP A 4 -48.08 -18.86 -9.73
CA ASP A 4 -47.10 -17.98 -10.32
C ASP A 4 -47.62 -16.53 -10.20
N PHE A 5 -46.78 -15.59 -9.79
CA PHE A 5 -46.98 -14.19 -10.15
C PHE A 5 -45.66 -13.51 -10.45
N GLU A 6 -45.62 -12.97 -11.65
CA GLU A 6 -44.51 -12.44 -12.40
C GLU A 6 -44.60 -10.91 -12.40
N GLY A 7 -43.46 -10.24 -12.19
CA GLY A 7 -43.17 -8.90 -12.72
C GLY A 7 -42.78 -7.82 -11.70
N PRO A 8 -42.22 -6.66 -12.14
CA PRO A 8 -41.77 -6.30 -13.49
C PRO A 8 -40.31 -5.79 -13.60
N ARG A 9 -39.65 -6.26 -14.67
CA ARG A 9 -38.87 -5.53 -15.70
C ARG A 9 -38.03 -4.30 -15.29
N LEU A 10 -36.71 -4.44 -15.51
CA LEU A 10 -35.75 -3.36 -15.75
C LEU A 10 -36.23 -2.44 -16.88
N ASP A 11 -36.19 -1.13 -16.65
CA ASP A 11 -36.27 -0.13 -17.71
C ASP A 11 -34.96 0.66 -17.82
N ARG A 12 -34.60 0.92 -19.08
CA ARG A 12 -33.35 1.44 -19.60
C ARG A 12 -33.76 2.73 -20.31
N ARG A 13 -33.32 3.89 -19.79
CA ARG A 13 -33.41 5.26 -20.36
C ARG A 13 -34.58 6.12 -19.85
N THR A 14 -34.28 7.09 -18.98
CA THR A 14 -34.90 8.43 -18.97
C THR A 14 -33.91 9.35 -18.21
N VAL A 15 -33.09 10.16 -18.89
CA VAL A 15 -33.34 11.58 -19.27
C VAL A 15 -33.26 12.47 -18.01
N LEU A 16 -32.61 13.62 -17.92
CA LEU A 16 -31.76 14.47 -18.76
C LEU A 16 -31.57 15.73 -17.88
N ARG A 17 -30.37 16.33 -17.88
CA ARG A 17 -30.08 17.78 -17.69
C ARG A 17 -30.78 18.57 -16.56
N LEU A 18 -30.00 19.31 -15.78
CA LEU A 18 -29.87 20.79 -15.83
C LEU A 18 -29.03 21.27 -14.64
N GLY A 19 -28.24 22.33 -14.80
CA GLY A 19 -27.73 23.09 -13.66
C GLY A 19 -26.34 23.68 -13.83
N ALA A 20 -26.14 24.48 -14.89
CA ALA A 20 -25.06 25.47 -14.91
C ALA A 20 -25.44 26.62 -13.96
N ALA A 21 -24.50 27.09 -13.14
CA ALA A 21 -24.59 28.39 -12.50
C ALA A 21 -23.22 29.08 -12.56
N LEU A 22 -23.20 30.14 -13.36
CA LEU A 22 -22.14 31.13 -13.48
C LEU A 22 -21.97 31.91 -12.17
N GLY A 23 -20.71 32.24 -11.84
CA GLY A 23 -20.36 33.23 -10.83
C GLY A 23 -19.16 34.04 -11.31
N VAL A 24 -19.43 35.07 -12.11
CA VAL A 24 -18.46 36.08 -12.55
C VAL A 24 -18.25 37.07 -11.40
N PHE A 25 -16.99 37.27 -10.98
CA PHE A 25 -16.58 38.51 -10.33
C PHE A 25 -15.40 39.09 -11.10
N ALA A 26 -15.64 40.26 -11.68
CA ALA A 26 -14.68 41.08 -12.39
C ALA A 26 -14.47 42.40 -11.65
N ALA A 27 -13.28 42.97 -11.86
CA ALA A 27 -12.81 44.35 -11.70
C ALA A 27 -11.64 44.44 -10.70
N ALA A 28 -10.37 44.63 -11.08
CA ALA A 28 -9.70 45.65 -11.92
C ALA A 28 -9.23 46.89 -11.15
N ALA A 29 -7.90 47.10 -11.11
CA ALA A 29 -7.16 48.37 -11.19
C ALA A 29 -5.65 48.05 -10.97
N LEU A 30 -4.80 47.98 -11.99
CA LEU A 30 -4.13 49.03 -12.77
C LEU A 30 -2.78 49.53 -12.18
N ALA A 31 -1.80 49.53 -13.10
CA ALA A 31 -0.63 50.40 -13.23
C ALA A 31 0.70 49.99 -12.57
N GLY A 32 1.72 49.84 -13.42
CA GLY A 32 3.14 49.77 -13.02
C GLY A 32 4.05 49.15 -14.08
N THR A 33 4.32 49.89 -15.15
CA THR A 33 5.28 49.55 -16.23
C THR A 33 6.73 49.44 -15.74
N THR A 34 7.49 48.47 -16.25
CA THR A 34 8.81 48.63 -16.93
C THR A 34 9.35 47.26 -17.39
N PRO A 35 9.88 47.13 -18.63
CA PRO A 35 10.60 45.93 -19.06
C PRO A 35 12.10 46.14 -18.84
N VAL A 36 12.74 45.40 -17.93
CA VAL A 36 14.21 45.31 -17.90
C VAL A 36 14.62 44.02 -18.61
N ARG A 37 14.94 44.18 -19.89
CA ARG A 37 15.78 43.25 -20.63
C ARG A 37 17.23 43.58 -20.29
N ALA A 38 17.87 42.73 -19.50
CA ALA A 38 19.31 42.79 -19.27
C ALA A 38 19.94 41.42 -19.56
N SER A 39 20.65 41.41 -20.69
CA SER A 39 21.87 40.67 -21.03
C SER A 39 22.03 39.21 -20.63
N ALA A 40 22.11 38.38 -21.68
CA ALA A 40 22.95 37.20 -21.70
C ALA A 40 24.40 37.57 -21.36
N THR A 41 25.05 36.74 -20.55
CA THR A 41 26.45 36.28 -20.57
C THR A 41 26.95 36.15 -19.13
N GLY A 42 27.24 34.91 -18.72
CA GLY A 42 28.05 34.65 -17.52
C GLY A 42 27.33 33.91 -16.41
N LEU A 43 27.11 32.60 -16.59
CA LEU A 43 27.21 31.59 -15.53
C LEU A 43 27.24 30.21 -16.18
N ARG A 44 28.27 30.02 -17.01
CA ARG A 44 28.76 28.72 -17.46
C ARG A 44 29.98 28.39 -16.60
N ALA A 45 29.75 28.16 -15.32
CA ALA A 45 30.68 27.62 -14.34
C ALA A 45 29.91 27.52 -13.02
N VAL A 46 30.11 26.44 -12.27
CA VAL A 46 29.46 26.16 -10.97
C VAL A 46 28.05 25.57 -11.10
N LEU A 47 27.98 24.34 -11.60
CA LEU A 47 27.10 23.25 -11.14
C LEU A 47 27.65 21.95 -11.77
N ASP A 48 28.96 21.76 -11.60
CA ASP A 48 29.68 20.51 -11.87
C ASP A 48 30.36 20.10 -10.57
N ASP A 49 29.55 20.02 -9.51
CA ASP A 49 29.94 19.44 -8.22
C ASP A 49 28.65 19.04 -7.50
N THR A 50 28.05 17.96 -7.98
CA THR A 50 27.21 17.15 -7.09
C THR A 50 27.92 15.83 -6.99
N THR A 51 28.80 15.76 -6.00
CA THR A 51 29.29 14.56 -5.35
C THR A 51 28.31 13.41 -5.57
N GLU A 52 28.73 12.40 -6.33
CA GLU A 52 28.04 11.12 -6.39
C GLU A 52 28.01 10.56 -4.96
N ILE A 53 26.90 10.78 -4.24
CA ILE A 53 26.60 10.03 -3.02
C ILE A 53 26.58 8.56 -3.47
N PRO A 54 27.37 7.66 -2.87
CA PRO A 54 27.30 6.25 -3.23
C PRO A 54 25.88 5.76 -3.01
N LEU A 55 25.16 5.54 -4.11
CA LEU A 55 23.80 5.05 -4.16
C LEU A 55 23.79 3.55 -3.86
N GLU A 56 24.26 3.15 -2.69
CA GLU A 56 24.09 1.78 -2.20
C GLU A 56 23.02 1.76 -1.12
N SER A 57 21.81 2.18 -1.49
CA SER A 57 20.63 1.88 -0.68
C SER A 57 20.28 0.41 -0.92
N GLY A 58 20.97 -0.48 -0.20
CA GLY A 58 20.66 -1.90 -0.16
C GLY A 58 19.21 -2.17 0.28
N PRO A 59 18.73 -3.42 0.18
CA PRO A 59 17.38 -3.75 0.62
C PRO A 59 17.21 -3.45 2.12
N LEU A 60 16.11 -2.80 2.48
CA LEU A 60 15.81 -2.46 3.88
C LEU A 60 15.14 -3.62 4.63
N TYR A 61 14.58 -4.58 3.91
CA TYR A 61 13.86 -5.71 4.47
C TYR A 61 14.41 -7.03 3.94
N SER A 62 14.41 -8.04 4.80
CA SER A 62 14.58 -9.43 4.39
C SER A 62 13.34 -10.25 4.70
N PHE A 63 13.01 -11.14 3.78
CA PHE A 63 11.89 -12.06 3.87
C PHE A 63 12.44 -13.48 3.89
N ARG A 64 12.54 -14.04 5.10
CA ARG A 64 13.12 -15.36 5.33
C ARG A 64 12.01 -16.40 5.34
N CYS A 65 11.83 -17.09 4.23
CA CYS A 65 10.73 -18.02 4.01
C CYS A 65 11.15 -19.48 4.20
N SER A 66 10.36 -20.23 4.95
CA SER A 66 10.53 -21.67 5.20
C SER A 66 9.61 -22.52 4.33
N PHE A 67 10.04 -23.73 3.99
CA PHE A 67 9.32 -24.67 3.12
C PHE A 67 9.25 -26.04 3.77
N LEU A 68 8.18 -26.81 3.52
CA LEU A 68 7.89 -28.09 4.20
C LEU A 68 9.02 -29.14 4.14
N ARG A 69 9.90 -29.08 3.14
CA ARG A 69 11.06 -29.98 2.95
C ARG A 69 12.21 -29.29 2.21
N GLY A 70 12.33 -27.97 2.34
CA GLY A 70 13.27 -27.17 1.56
C GLY A 70 14.22 -26.36 2.44
N PRO A 71 15.30 -25.83 1.86
CA PRO A 71 16.12 -24.84 2.55
C PRO A 71 15.29 -23.60 2.86
N VAL A 72 15.67 -22.88 3.92
CA VAL A 72 15.17 -21.53 4.13
C VAL A 72 15.74 -20.64 3.04
N VAL A 73 14.89 -19.87 2.36
CA VAL A 73 15.28 -18.95 1.29
C VAL A 73 14.99 -17.53 1.77
N GLU A 74 15.92 -16.63 1.47
CA GLU A 74 15.80 -15.22 1.81
C GLU A 74 15.53 -14.40 0.55
N PHE A 75 14.51 -13.56 0.61
CA PHE A 75 14.19 -12.60 -0.44
C PHE A 75 14.39 -11.18 0.08
N SER A 76 14.65 -10.25 -0.82
CA SER A 76 14.89 -8.85 -0.48
C SER A 76 13.64 -7.98 -0.66
N ARG A 77 12.65 -8.50 -1.40
CA ARG A 77 11.42 -7.79 -1.75
C ARG A 77 10.21 -8.71 -1.65
N LEU A 78 9.09 -8.13 -1.24
CA LEU A 78 7.81 -8.84 -1.18
C LEU A 78 7.37 -9.39 -2.56
N ALA A 79 7.63 -8.63 -3.63
CA ALA A 79 7.34 -9.08 -5.00
C ALA A 79 8.11 -10.34 -5.40
N GLU A 80 9.33 -10.55 -4.88
CA GLU A 80 10.12 -11.77 -5.13
C GLU A 80 9.50 -12.98 -4.43
N VAL A 81 8.97 -12.78 -3.22
CA VAL A 81 8.22 -13.82 -2.50
C VAL A 81 7.02 -14.27 -3.33
N TRP A 82 6.25 -13.32 -3.87
CA TRP A 82 5.08 -13.61 -4.71
C TRP A 82 5.44 -14.25 -6.05
N ALA A 83 6.55 -13.84 -6.65
CA ALA A 83 7.06 -14.38 -7.91
C ALA A 83 7.73 -15.75 -7.75
N SER A 84 7.97 -16.22 -6.51
CA SER A 84 8.60 -17.50 -6.25
C SER A 84 7.80 -18.65 -6.87
N THR A 85 8.47 -19.49 -7.66
CA THR A 85 7.88 -20.74 -8.20
C THR A 85 7.49 -21.72 -7.10
N GLN A 86 8.02 -21.53 -5.89
CA GLN A 86 7.69 -22.31 -4.70
C GLN A 86 6.72 -21.58 -3.77
N TYR A 87 6.08 -20.47 -4.19
CA TYR A 87 5.15 -19.69 -3.36
C TYR A 87 4.15 -20.60 -2.65
N MET A 88 3.49 -21.51 -3.38
CA MET A 88 2.50 -22.43 -2.82
C MET A 88 3.02 -23.41 -1.76
N ARG A 89 4.35 -23.54 -1.61
CA ARG A 89 5.04 -24.43 -0.67
C ARG A 89 5.63 -23.69 0.54
N ILE A 90 5.54 -22.36 0.56
CA ILE A 90 5.95 -21.55 1.71
C ILE A 90 5.04 -21.91 2.91
N LEU A 91 5.66 -22.17 4.06
CA LEU A 91 4.99 -22.45 5.33
C LEU A 91 4.92 -21.23 6.25
N SER A 92 5.97 -20.43 6.25
CA SER A 92 6.05 -19.16 6.97
C SER A 92 7.08 -18.28 6.29
N CYS A 93 6.91 -16.96 6.40
CA CYS A 93 7.98 -16.01 6.14
C CYS A 93 8.14 -15.11 7.36
N GLU A 94 9.37 -14.99 7.84
CA GLU A 94 9.77 -13.99 8.83
C GLU A 94 10.25 -12.75 8.08
N VAL A 95 9.82 -11.58 8.52
CA VAL A 95 10.23 -10.30 7.92
C VAL A 95 11.05 -9.53 8.92
N ASN A 96 12.26 -9.14 8.51
CA ASN A 96 13.19 -8.39 9.36
C ASN A 96 13.59 -7.10 8.66
N TYR A 97 13.73 -6.02 9.44
CA TYR A 97 14.45 -4.84 8.99
C TYR A 97 15.94 -5.11 9.06
N ILE A 98 16.65 -4.89 7.95
CA ILE A 98 18.10 -5.10 7.81
C ILE A 98 18.83 -3.81 7.41
N GLY A 99 18.12 -2.68 7.40
CA GLY A 99 18.70 -1.37 7.13
C GLY A 99 19.63 -0.91 8.26
N PRO A 100 20.40 0.15 8.02
CA PRO A 100 21.28 0.70 9.04
C PRO A 100 20.47 1.30 10.20
N GLY A 101 20.89 1.00 11.44
CA GLY A 101 20.33 1.59 12.66
C GLY A 101 18.98 0.99 13.09
N GLU A 102 18.27 1.73 13.94
CA GLU A 102 16.90 1.38 14.34
C GLU A 102 15.92 1.58 13.17
N HIS A 103 14.86 0.78 13.15
CA HIS A 103 13.86 0.86 12.10
C HIS A 103 12.99 2.12 12.26
N SER A 104 13.37 3.19 11.57
CA SER A 104 12.54 4.40 11.44
C SER A 104 11.61 4.25 10.24
N LEU A 105 10.30 4.24 10.49
CA LEU A 105 9.31 4.12 9.42
C LEU A 105 9.32 5.33 8.50
N THR A 106 9.21 5.09 7.20
CA THR A 106 8.93 6.16 6.23
C THR A 106 7.50 6.70 6.41
N LEU A 107 7.17 7.79 5.71
CA LEU A 107 5.81 8.34 5.72
C LEU A 107 4.78 7.35 5.17
N GLU A 108 5.12 6.61 4.10
CA GLU A 108 4.23 5.58 3.54
C GLU A 108 4.05 4.41 4.51
N GLU A 109 5.14 3.92 5.11
CA GLU A 109 5.08 2.82 6.08
C GLU A 109 4.28 3.21 7.32
N SER A 110 4.47 4.44 7.79
CA SER A 110 3.70 5.00 8.90
C SER A 110 2.21 5.10 8.59
N ALA A 111 1.85 5.47 7.35
CA ALA A 111 0.45 5.53 6.92
C ALA A 111 -0.22 4.15 6.92
N ILE A 112 0.52 3.08 6.60
CA ILE A 112 0.00 1.72 6.68
C ILE A 112 -0.27 1.30 8.13
N VAL A 113 0.64 1.62 9.06
CA VAL A 113 0.38 1.37 10.49
C VAL A 113 -0.82 2.18 10.98
N GLN A 114 -0.99 3.41 10.49
CA GLN A 114 -2.15 4.24 10.82
C GLN A 114 -3.47 3.58 10.42
N VAL A 115 -3.53 2.90 9.27
CA VAL A 115 -4.72 2.13 8.87
C VAL A 115 -5.08 1.06 9.90
N ALA A 116 -4.08 0.40 10.49
CA ALA A 116 -4.34 -0.58 11.55
C ALA A 116 -4.83 0.09 12.84
N GLU A 117 -4.23 1.22 13.24
CA GLU A 117 -4.66 1.98 14.42
C GLU A 117 -6.08 2.51 14.28
N ASP A 118 -6.43 3.06 13.12
CA ASP A 118 -7.78 3.55 12.80
C ASP A 118 -8.81 2.41 12.81
N ALA A 119 -8.38 1.19 12.48
CA ALA A 119 -9.17 -0.03 12.60
C ALA A 119 -9.23 -0.59 14.03
N GLY A 120 -8.57 0.04 15.00
CA GLY A 120 -8.62 -0.30 16.42
C GLY A 120 -7.40 -1.06 16.97
N LEU A 121 -6.29 -1.14 16.22
CA LEU A 121 -5.04 -1.70 16.75
C LEU A 121 -4.43 -0.73 17.79
N VAL A 122 -4.13 -1.23 18.98
CA VAL A 122 -3.30 -0.51 19.95
C VAL A 122 -1.85 -0.88 19.68
N VAL A 123 -1.01 0.11 19.37
CA VAL A 123 0.37 -0.10 18.92
C VAL A 123 1.34 0.49 19.94
N ASP A 124 2.12 -0.36 20.60
CA ASP A 124 3.23 0.06 21.47
C ASP A 124 4.52 0.33 20.66
N ASP A 125 4.72 -0.43 19.57
CA ASP A 125 5.85 -0.31 18.65
C ASP A 125 5.35 -0.35 17.20
N ARG A 126 5.39 0.81 16.54
CA ARG A 126 4.94 0.96 15.14
C ARG A 126 5.84 0.21 14.16
N ALA A 127 7.14 0.12 14.41
CA ALA A 127 8.06 -0.58 13.52
C ALA A 127 7.77 -2.09 13.53
N ALA A 128 7.61 -2.67 14.72
CA ALA A 128 7.20 -4.07 14.88
C ALA A 128 5.81 -4.35 14.28
N ALA A 129 4.86 -3.42 14.46
CA ALA A 129 3.54 -3.53 13.84
C ALA A 129 3.63 -3.53 12.30
N TYR A 130 4.44 -2.63 11.72
CA TYR A 130 4.66 -2.59 10.28
C TYR A 130 5.26 -3.90 9.74
N LEU A 131 6.28 -4.46 10.40
CA LEU A 131 6.87 -5.74 10.01
C LEU A 131 5.85 -6.89 10.07
N THR A 132 4.95 -6.86 11.06
CA THR A 132 3.85 -7.84 11.17
C THR A 132 2.84 -7.70 10.03
N ILE A 133 2.47 -6.47 9.68
CA ILE A 133 1.59 -6.18 8.53
C ILE A 133 2.26 -6.67 7.23
N LEU A 134 3.53 -6.34 7.04
CA LEU A 134 4.32 -6.73 5.87
C LEU A 134 4.47 -8.26 5.77
N ALA A 135 4.67 -8.96 6.88
CA ALA A 135 4.69 -10.42 6.95
C ALA A 135 3.31 -11.02 6.57
N THR A 136 2.22 -10.37 6.97
CA THR A 136 0.85 -10.78 6.62
C THR A 136 0.58 -10.66 5.11
N CYS A 137 1.33 -9.83 4.38
CA CYS A 137 1.27 -9.77 2.91
C CYS A 137 2.02 -10.91 2.21
N THR A 138 2.79 -11.73 2.94
CA THR A 138 3.42 -12.97 2.43
C THR A 138 2.47 -14.16 2.58
N ARG A 139 2.81 -15.36 2.07
CA ARG A 139 1.91 -16.51 2.14
C ARG A 139 1.61 -16.94 3.59
N ILE A 140 0.31 -17.07 3.87
CA ILE A 140 -0.20 -17.85 5.00
C ILE A 140 -0.75 -19.18 4.46
N PRO A 141 -0.29 -20.35 4.94
CA PRO A 141 -0.82 -21.64 4.51
C PRO A 141 -2.32 -21.78 4.79
N LEU A 142 -3.07 -22.33 3.83
CA LEU A 142 -4.53 -22.45 3.92
C LEU A 142 -5.00 -23.25 5.14
N ASP A 143 -4.25 -24.27 5.55
CA ASP A 143 -4.53 -25.09 6.73
C ASP A 143 -4.40 -24.33 8.05
N ARG A 144 -3.72 -23.18 8.05
CA ARG A 144 -3.51 -22.33 9.22
C ARG A 144 -4.14 -20.95 9.09
N LEU A 145 -4.72 -20.64 7.93
CA LEU A 145 -5.19 -19.29 7.59
C LEU A 145 -6.14 -18.74 8.65
N GLU A 146 -7.21 -19.46 8.95
CA GLU A 146 -8.24 -19.02 9.92
C GLU A 146 -7.65 -18.71 11.30
N VAL A 147 -6.82 -19.62 11.83
CA VAL A 147 -6.20 -19.45 13.15
C VAL A 147 -5.26 -18.25 13.15
N ARG A 148 -4.42 -18.13 12.12
CA ARG A 148 -3.45 -17.02 12.03
C ARG A 148 -4.12 -15.67 11.86
N LEU A 149 -5.18 -15.57 11.05
CA LEU A 149 -5.90 -14.31 10.89
C LEU A 149 -6.66 -13.91 12.15
N ALA A 150 -7.22 -14.88 12.89
CA ALA A 150 -7.82 -14.62 14.20
C ALA A 150 -6.79 -14.13 15.23
N GLU A 151 -5.57 -14.69 15.24
CA GLU A 151 -4.47 -14.22 16.09
C GLU A 151 -3.99 -12.82 15.73
N LEU A 152 -3.89 -12.50 14.42
CA LEU A 152 -3.47 -11.18 13.94
C LEU A 152 -4.55 -10.12 14.16
N GLY A 153 -5.82 -10.50 14.07
CA GLY A 153 -6.98 -9.63 14.22
C GLY A 153 -7.33 -8.82 12.98
N ALA A 154 -8.59 -8.38 12.92
CA ALA A 154 -9.13 -7.56 11.83
C ALA A 154 -8.31 -6.29 11.52
N PRO A 155 -7.75 -5.56 12.51
CA PRO A 155 -6.95 -4.35 12.23
C PRO A 155 -5.70 -4.62 11.38
N VAL A 156 -4.94 -5.67 11.71
CA VAL A 156 -3.71 -6.04 10.97
C VAL A 156 -4.07 -6.51 9.56
N VAL A 157 -5.13 -7.30 9.42
CA VAL A 157 -5.59 -7.78 8.10
C VAL A 157 -6.08 -6.63 7.22
N THR A 158 -6.75 -5.64 7.81
CA THR A 158 -7.19 -4.41 7.11
C THR A 158 -5.98 -3.64 6.58
N ALA A 159 -4.95 -3.42 7.40
CA ALA A 159 -3.74 -2.75 6.97
C ALA A 159 -2.95 -3.55 5.93
N ALA A 160 -2.92 -4.89 6.02
CA ALA A 160 -2.26 -5.74 5.04
C ALA A 160 -2.93 -5.64 3.65
N LEU A 161 -4.26 -5.55 3.62
CA LEU A 161 -5.02 -5.31 2.39
C LEU A 161 -4.80 -3.90 1.81
N ALA A 162 -4.60 -2.90 2.67
CA ALA A 162 -4.25 -1.55 2.23
C ALA A 162 -2.83 -1.48 1.66
N LEU A 163 -1.86 -2.19 2.27
CA LEU A 163 -0.47 -2.25 1.82
C LEU A 163 -0.32 -3.02 0.51
N ALA A 164 -1.00 -4.16 0.39
CA ALA A 164 -0.81 -5.08 -0.74
C ALA A 164 -2.15 -5.64 -1.26
N PRO A 165 -2.99 -4.79 -1.89
CA PRO A 165 -4.31 -5.20 -2.39
C PRO A 165 -4.24 -6.26 -3.50
N GLU A 166 -3.11 -6.32 -4.21
CA GLU A 166 -2.86 -7.27 -5.31
C GLU A 166 -2.06 -8.51 -4.86
N ALA A 167 -1.85 -8.71 -3.56
CA ALA A 167 -1.15 -9.89 -3.07
C ALA A 167 -1.89 -11.18 -3.52
N PRO A 168 -1.18 -12.29 -3.80
CA PRO A 168 -1.84 -13.53 -4.26
C PRO A 168 -2.89 -14.11 -3.31
N GLN A 169 -2.89 -13.69 -2.04
CA GLN A 169 -3.87 -14.09 -1.03
C GLN A 169 -4.85 -12.99 -0.61
N ALA A 170 -4.79 -11.81 -1.24
CA ALA A 170 -5.61 -10.65 -0.85
C ALA A 170 -7.10 -10.97 -0.88
N LYS A 171 -7.56 -11.75 -1.86
CA LYS A 171 -8.95 -12.21 -1.93
C LYS A 171 -9.37 -12.98 -0.66
N GLN A 172 -8.55 -13.93 -0.20
CA GLN A 172 -8.84 -14.73 0.99
C GLN A 172 -8.83 -13.87 2.27
N LEU A 173 -7.90 -12.92 2.37
CA LEU A 173 -7.86 -11.95 3.48
C LEU A 173 -9.13 -11.10 3.52
N ALA A 174 -9.58 -10.59 2.37
CA ALA A 174 -10.80 -9.79 2.27
C ALA A 174 -12.05 -10.61 2.58
N GLU A 175 -12.14 -11.85 2.10
CA GLU A 175 -13.24 -12.77 2.42
C GLU A 175 -13.30 -13.10 3.91
N TRP A 176 -12.14 -13.28 4.56
CA TRP A 176 -12.07 -13.50 6.01
C TRP A 176 -12.53 -12.25 6.77
N LEU A 177 -12.01 -11.08 6.39
CA LEU A 177 -12.34 -9.82 7.05
C LEU A 177 -13.85 -9.53 7.02
N ALA A 178 -14.50 -9.77 5.87
CA ALA A 178 -15.94 -9.60 5.71
C ALA A 178 -16.81 -10.54 6.57
N ARG A 179 -16.23 -11.63 7.12
CA ARG A 179 -16.90 -12.51 8.08
C ARG A 179 -16.58 -12.17 9.53
N ALA A 180 -15.44 -11.51 9.77
CA ALA A 180 -14.95 -11.17 11.10
C ALA A 180 -15.53 -9.86 11.64
N THR A 181 -15.97 -8.96 10.74
CA THR A 181 -16.65 -7.68 11.03
C THR A 181 -18.15 -7.78 10.89
#